data_AF-A0AAU3FU10-F1
#
_entry.id   AF-A0AAU3FU10-F1
#
_cell.length_a   1.000
_cell.length_b   1.000
_cell.length_c   1.000
_cell.angle_alpha   90.00
_cell.angle_beta   90.00
_cell.angle_gamma   90.00
#
_symmetry.space_group_name_H-M   'P 1'
#
loop_
_entity.id
_entity.type
_entity.pdbx_description
1 polymer ?
#
loop_
_entity_poly.entity_id
_entity_poly.type
_entity_poly.pdbx_seq_one_letter_code
_entity_poly.pdbx_strand_id
1 'polypeptide(L)' 'MTTPETDDGRAQLWRITIPVIASANEVDVLADRLVETLCPDTAHEGPCSTPWALHVTDGNSLSKAEQRRLREEIADTNG' A
#
# COMPACT_ATOMS: atom_id res chain seq x y z
N MET A 1 16.85 -3.95 -33.36
CA MET A 1 16.76 -2.61 -32.75
C MET A 1 15.66 -2.64 -31.73
N THR A 2 16.01 -2.64 -30.46
CA THR A 2 15.09 -2.34 -29.35
C THR A 2 15.91 -1.52 -28.40
N THR A 3 15.66 -0.21 -28.37
CA THR A 3 16.32 0.72 -27.45
C THR A 3 15.80 0.40 -26.04
N PRO A 4 16.66 0.21 -25.03
CA PRO A 4 16.18 0.11 -23.66
C PRO A 4 15.56 1.45 -23.27
N GLU A 5 14.33 1.42 -22.76
CA GLU A 5 13.70 2.59 -22.18
C GLU A 5 14.56 3.08 -21.01
N THR A 6 15.01 4.32 -21.12
CA THR A 6 15.82 5.00 -20.12
C THR A 6 14.99 5.16 -18.84
N ASP A 7 15.30 4.39 -17.80
CA ASP A 7 15.04 4.82 -16.43
C ASP A 7 15.94 6.05 -16.20
N ASP A 8 15.35 7.24 -16.25
CA ASP A 8 16.04 8.51 -16.06
C ASP A 8 16.30 8.83 -14.58
N GLY A 9 16.06 7.86 -13.69
CA GLY A 9 16.33 7.94 -12.26
C GLY A 9 15.45 8.95 -11.53
N ARG A 10 14.39 9.46 -12.17
CA ARG A 10 13.46 10.41 -11.56
C ARG A 10 12.37 9.66 -10.82
N ALA A 11 12.17 10.00 -9.54
CA ALA A 11 11.08 9.45 -8.75
C ALA A 11 9.73 9.75 -9.39
N GLN A 12 8.87 8.74 -9.47
CA GLN A 12 7.50 8.86 -9.98
C GLN A 12 6.49 8.43 -8.91
N LEU A 13 5.27 8.97 -8.99
CA LEU A 13 4.19 8.62 -8.06
C LEU A 13 3.64 7.23 -8.39
N TRP A 14 3.59 6.36 -7.38
CA TRP A 14 2.96 5.05 -7.46
C TRP A 14 1.90 4.90 -6.37
N ARG A 15 0.85 4.13 -6.65
CA ARG A 15 -0.13 3.70 -5.64
C ARG A 15 -0.03 2.19 -5.44
N ILE A 16 0.30 1.79 -4.22
CA ILE A 16 0.25 0.41 -3.77
C ILE A 16 -1.08 0.20 -3.05
N THR A 17 -1.82 -0.86 -3.39
CA THR A 17 -3.08 -1.22 -2.74
C THR A 17 -2.98 -2.64 -2.21
N ILE A 18 -3.31 -2.83 -0.93
CA ILE A 18 -3.24 -4.13 -0.24
C ILE A 18 -4.61 -4.42 0.35
N PRO A 19 -5.51 -5.10 -0.38
CA PRO A 19 -6.81 -5.49 0.16
C PRO A 19 -6.62 -6.61 1.19
N VAL A 20 -7.30 -6.50 2.33
CA VAL A 20 -7.21 -7.48 3.43
C VAL A 20 -8.61 -7.81 3.98
N ILE A 21 -8.79 -9.04 4.45
CA ILE A 21 -9.94 -9.45 5.26
C ILE A 21 -9.44 -9.62 6.69
N ALA A 22 -9.82 -8.69 7.56
CA ALA A 22 -9.40 -8.66 8.95
C ALA A 22 -10.43 -7.87 9.79
N SER A 23 -10.39 -8.06 11.10
CA SER A 23 -11.11 -7.19 12.05
C SER A 23 -10.47 -5.81 12.11
N ALA A 24 -11.19 -4.81 12.62
CA ALA A 24 -10.67 -3.45 12.78
C ALA A 24 -9.36 -3.40 13.58
N ASN A 25 -9.31 -4.12 14.71
CA ASN A 25 -8.11 -4.19 15.55
C ASN A 25 -6.92 -4.84 14.82
N GLU A 26 -7.15 -5.87 14.01
CA GLU A 26 -6.09 -6.48 13.21
C GLU A 26 -5.57 -5.54 12.11
N VAL A 27 -6.44 -4.71 11.52
CA VAL A 27 -6.03 -3.68 10.55
C VAL A 27 -5.19 -2.59 11.22
N ASP A 28 -5.55 -2.15 12.43
CA ASP A 28 -4.77 -1.16 13.18
C ASP A 28 -3.35 -1.68 13.48
N VAL A 29 -3.25 -2.92 13.99
CA VAL A 29 -1.95 -3.57 14.25
C VAL A 29 -1.15 -3.77 12.96
N LEU A 30 -1.79 -4.08 11.83
CA LEU A 30 -1.12 -4.21 10.55
C LEU A 30 -0.60 -2.85 10.05
N ALA A 31 -1.38 -1.79 10.21
CA ALA A 31 -0.98 -0.44 9.83
C ALA A 31 0.28 -0.01 10.58
N ASP A 32 0.33 -0.20 11.90
CA ASP A 32 1.51 0.13 12.72
C ASP A 32 2.76 -0.61 12.22
N ARG A 33 2.64 -1.92 11.95
CA ARG A 33 3.76 -2.72 11.40
C ARG A 33 4.22 -2.22 10.03
N LEU A 34 3.30 -1.78 9.17
CA LEU A 34 3.66 -1.21 7.86
C LEU A 34 4.42 0.11 8.04
N VAL A 35 3.99 0.97 8.97
CA VAL A 35 4.69 2.22 9.30
C VAL A 35 6.12 1.95 9.76
N GLU A 36 6.29 1.04 10.72
CA GLU A 36 7.61 0.66 11.25
C GLU A 36 8.53 0.07 10.17
N THR A 37 7.96 -0.70 9.24
CA THR A 37 8.71 -1.32 8.15
C THR A 37 9.14 -0.30 7.09
N LEU A 38 8.27 0.66 6.76
CA LEU A 38 8.51 1.66 5.72
C LEU A 38 9.40 2.82 6.20
N CYS A 39 9.47 3.08 7.50
CA CYS A 39 10.30 4.12 8.10
C CYS A 39 11.32 3.51 9.07
N PRO A 40 12.51 3.09 8.59
CA PRO A 40 13.51 2.42 9.41
C PRO A 40 14.15 3.33 10.48
N ASP A 41 14.03 4.65 10.33
CA ASP A 41 14.45 5.64 11.32
C ASP A 41 13.36 6.69 11.44
N THR A 42 12.54 6.67 12.47
CA THR A 42 11.47 7.67 12.66
C THR A 42 11.99 9.01 13.19
N ALA A 43 13.27 9.09 13.57
CA ALA A 43 13.89 10.26 14.18
C ALA A 43 14.80 11.04 13.21
N HIS A 44 14.89 10.62 11.94
CA HIS A 44 15.72 11.33 10.97
C HIS A 44 15.27 12.78 10.78
N GLU A 45 16.25 13.66 10.62
CA GLU A 45 15.99 15.06 10.27
C GLU A 45 15.79 15.23 8.76
N GLY A 46 14.81 16.04 8.38
CA GLY A 46 14.51 16.35 6.98
C GLY A 46 13.49 15.40 6.33
N PRO A 47 13.22 15.58 5.02
CA PRO A 47 12.25 14.77 4.30
C PRO A 47 12.76 13.34 4.07
N CYS A 48 11.88 12.36 4.17
CA CYS A 48 12.20 10.96 3.88
C CYS A 48 12.76 10.81 2.44
N SER A 49 13.77 9.96 2.28
CA SER A 49 14.35 9.62 0.95
C SER A 49 13.32 8.99 0.00
N THR A 50 12.30 8.34 0.57
CA THR A 50 11.15 7.79 -0.15
C THR A 50 9.89 8.23 0.58
N PRO A 51 9.33 9.41 0.26
CA PRO A 51 8.15 9.92 0.95
C PRO A 51 6.91 9.07 0.63
N TRP A 52 6.09 8.81 1.64
CA TRP A 52 4.88 7.98 1.51
C TRP A 52 3.75 8.47 2.42
N ALA A 53 2.53 8.02 2.13
CA ALA A 53 1.36 8.20 2.97
C ALA A 53 0.59 6.88 3.05
N LEU A 54 0.08 6.54 4.23
CA LEU A 54 -0.77 5.37 4.44
C LEU A 54 -2.22 5.82 4.58
N HIS A 55 -3.10 5.20 3.81
CA HIS A 55 -4.55 5.40 3.90
C HIS A 55 -5.22 4.07 4.22
N VAL A 56 -5.92 4.02 5.36
CA VAL A 56 -6.76 2.88 5.74
C VAL A 56 -8.22 3.23 5.42
N THR A 57 -8.88 2.36 4.67
CA THR A 57 -10.28 2.54 4.27
C THR A 57 -11.11 1.37 4.80
N ASP A 58 -12.18 1.66 5.55
CA ASP A 58 -13.15 0.64 5.95
C ASP A 58 -13.85 0.07 4.70
N GLY A 59 -13.74 -1.24 4.49
CA GLY A 59 -14.39 -1.93 3.38
C GLY A 59 -15.91 -1.73 3.33
N ASN A 60 -16.56 -1.47 4.46
CA ASN A 60 -18.00 -1.18 4.49
C ASN A 60 -18.36 0.17 3.89
N SER A 61 -17.42 1.11 3.86
CA SER A 61 -17.59 2.41 3.19
C SER A 61 -17.54 2.31 1.66
N LEU A 62 -17.01 1.21 1.12
CA LEU A 62 -16.88 0.99 -0.31
C LEU A 62 -18.18 0.50 -0.95
N SER A 63 -18.33 0.75 -2.25
CA SER A 63 -19.44 0.21 -3.02
C SER A 63 -19.44 -1.33 -3.01
N LYS A 64 -20.61 -1.97 -3.15
CA LYS A 64 -20.69 -3.45 -3.20
C LYS A 64 -19.91 -4.05 -4.37
N ALA A 65 -19.82 -3.35 -5.50
CA ALA A 65 -19.04 -3.79 -6.65
C ALA A 65 -17.54 -3.80 -6.34
N GLU A 66 -17.04 -2.76 -5.67
CA GLU A 66 -15.65 -2.66 -5.27
C GLU A 66 -15.30 -3.67 -4.17
N GLN A 67 -16.17 -3.83 -3.16
CA GLN A 67 -16.01 -4.87 -2.15
C GLN A 67 -15.93 -6.28 -2.77
N ARG A 68 -16.69 -6.55 -3.85
CA ARG A 68 -16.63 -7.84 -4.55
C ARG A 68 -15.28 -8.00 -5.26
N ARG A 69 -14.87 -7.00 -6.05
CA ARG A 69 -13.59 -7.02 -6.79
C ARG A 69 -12.40 -7.26 -5.85
N LEU A 70 -12.32 -6.54 -4.73
CA LEU A 70 -11.22 -6.70 -3.78
C LEU A 70 -11.20 -8.09 -3.13
N ARG A 71 -12.36 -8.70 -2.87
CA ARG A 71 -12.41 -10.09 -2.36
C ARG A 71 -11.94 -11.10 -3.42
N GLU A 72 -12.23 -10.87 -4.69
CA GLU A 72 -11.72 -11.67 -5.81
C GLU A 72 -10.20 -11.54 -5.90
N GLU A 73 -9.64 -10.32 -5.86
CA GLU A 73 -8.19 -10.08 -5.84
C GLU A 73 -7.48 -10.79 -4.67
N ILE A 74 -8.08 -10.78 -3.47
CA ILE A 74 -7.55 -11.49 -2.30
C ILE A 74 -7.56 -13.01 -2.53
N ALA A 75 -8.63 -13.54 -3.11
CA ALA A 75 -8.76 -14.96 -3.41
C ALA A 75 -7.73 -15.40 -4.46
N ASP A 76 -7.48 -14.59 -5.48
CA ASP A 76 -6.48 -14.85 -6.52
C ASP A 76 -5.04 -14.80 -5.99
N THR A 77 -4.78 -13.99 -4.96
CA THR A 77 -3.44 -13.86 -4.35
C THR A 77 -3.12 -15.00 -3.37
N ASN A 78 -4.13 -15.53 -2.68
CA ASN A 78 -3.94 -16.49 -1.57
C ASN A 78 -4.53 -17.89 -1.83
N GLY A 79 -5.06 -18.13 -3.03
CA GLY A 79 -5.62 -19.42 -3.49
C GLY A 79 -4.62 -20.25 -4.28
#